data_AF-A0A1A9VIV4-F1
#
_entry.id   AF-A0A1A9VIV4-F1
#
_cell.length_a   1.000
_cell.length_b   1.000
_cell.length_c   1.000
_cell.angle_alpha   90.00
_cell.angle_beta   90.00
_cell.angle_gamma   90.00
#
_symmetry.space_group_name_H-M   'P 1'
#
loop_
_entity.id
_entity.type
_entity.pdbx_description
1 polymer ?
#
loop_
_entity_poly.entity_id
_entity_poly.type
_entity_poly.pdbx_seq_one_letter_code
_entity_poly.pdbx_strand_id
1 'polypeptide(L)'
;MHVAGLKDAEVLRQTKMIAMKIGHFFQVQDDFFGCFSKQKVNGKLGTDIQDNKCSWLAVVCVQRANDKQKVAMLECYGETEPDKVARVKVEVYKTLGLPNTYADYEQESYNMIKTIVLYWFGPNPFFNKTKNCNNNNFKIFSNTSHNFSIALDKSEKNNWSFQMI
;
A
#
# COMPACT_ATOMS: atom_id res chain seq x y z
N MET A 1 -1.94 -0.16 -21.77
CA MET A 1 -0.77 -0.79 -22.43
C MET A 1 -1.13 -1.29 -23.83
N HIS A 2 -1.97 -2.33 -23.97
CA HIS A 2 -2.41 -2.85 -25.28
C HIS A 2 -3.10 -1.81 -26.18
N VAL A 3 -4.01 -1.00 -25.62
CA VAL A 3 -4.71 0.07 -26.36
C VAL A 3 -3.75 1.18 -26.85
N ALA A 4 -2.57 1.30 -26.23
CA ALA A 4 -1.53 2.24 -26.66
C ALA A 4 -0.61 1.65 -27.75
N GLY A 5 -0.90 0.44 -28.26
CA GLY A 5 -0.11 -0.23 -29.29
C GLY A 5 1.11 -1.00 -28.76
N LEU A 6 1.31 -1.07 -27.45
CA LEU A 6 2.38 -1.88 -26.84
C LEU A 6 2.01 -3.36 -26.91
N LYS A 7 2.79 -4.14 -27.68
CA LYS A 7 2.61 -5.58 -27.88
C LYS A 7 3.81 -6.42 -27.42
N ASP A 8 4.89 -5.78 -26.96
CA ASP A 8 6.07 -6.48 -26.45
C ASP A 8 5.71 -7.24 -25.16
N ALA A 9 5.82 -8.58 -25.23
CA ALA A 9 5.42 -9.46 -24.15
C ALA A 9 6.27 -9.28 -22.89
N GLU A 10 7.56 -8.96 -23.02
CA GLU A 10 8.45 -8.76 -21.88
C GLU A 10 8.15 -7.44 -21.18
N VAL A 11 7.90 -6.38 -21.96
CA VAL A 11 7.46 -5.08 -21.41
C VAL A 11 6.13 -5.22 -20.66
N LEU A 12 5.18 -5.98 -21.22
CA LEU A 12 3.89 -6.25 -20.57
C LEU A 12 4.06 -7.07 -19.29
N ARG A 13 4.91 -8.11 -19.30
CA ARG A 13 5.19 -8.95 -18.13
C ARG A 13 5.81 -8.14 -16.99
N GLN A 14 6.81 -7.33 -17.31
CA GLN A 14 7.49 -6.48 -16.34
C GLN A 14 6.55 -5.41 -15.78
N THR A 15 5.76 -4.76 -16.63
CA THR A 15 4.77 -3.77 -16.18
C THR A 15 3.72 -4.40 -15.27
N LYS A 16 3.26 -5.62 -15.58
CA LYS A 16 2.35 -6.37 -14.71
C LYS A 16 2.97 -6.61 -13.33
N MET A 17 4.23 -7.05 -13.28
CA MET A 17 4.94 -7.29 -12.01
C MET A 17 5.03 -6.01 -11.14
N ILE A 18 5.33 -4.87 -11.76
CA ILE A 18 5.40 -3.58 -11.06
C ILE A 18 4.01 -3.14 -10.57
N ALA A 19 3.01 -3.22 -11.45
CA ALA A 19 1.64 -2.88 -11.11
C ALA A 19 1.10 -3.74 -9.96
N MET A 20 1.43 -5.04 -9.94
CA MET A 20 1.06 -5.93 -8.83
C MET A 20 1.72 -5.51 -7.51
N LYS A 21 2.99 -5.09 -7.53
CA LYS A 21 3.69 -4.60 -6.31
C LYS A 21 3.07 -3.30 -5.79
N ILE A 22 2.78 -2.35 -6.67
CA ILE A 22 2.11 -1.09 -6.32
C ILE A 22 0.70 -1.37 -5.78
N GLY A 23 -0.06 -2.24 -6.45
CA GLY A 23 -1.41 -2.61 -6.03
C GLY A 23 -1.43 -3.30 -4.66
N HIS A 24 -0.47 -4.20 -4.40
CA HIS A 24 -0.32 -4.82 -3.09
C HIS A 24 0.01 -3.79 -2.01
N PHE A 25 0.98 -2.89 -2.26
CA PHE A 25 1.31 -1.82 -1.33
C PHE A 25 0.09 -0.95 -1.03
N PHE A 26 -0.66 -0.53 -2.05
CA PHE A 26 -1.89 0.25 -1.88
C PHE A 26 -2.96 -0.46 -1.03
N GLN A 27 -3.16 -1.77 -1.24
CA GLN A 27 -4.10 -2.54 -0.42
C GLN A 27 -3.66 -2.61 1.05
N VAL A 28 -2.36 -2.78 1.32
CA VAL A 28 -1.84 -2.76 2.69
C VAL A 28 -2.05 -1.39 3.35
N GLN A 29 -1.88 -0.29 2.61
CA GLN A 29 -2.19 1.05 3.12
C GLN A 29 -3.69 1.21 3.43
N ASP A 30 -4.59 0.75 2.54
CA ASP A 30 -6.05 0.79 2.77
C ASP A 30 -6.44 0.01 4.02
N ASP A 31 -5.90 -1.20 4.21
CA ASP A 31 -6.15 -2.04 5.39
C ASP A 31 -5.64 -1.36 6.68
N PHE A 32 -4.44 -0.75 6.64
CA PHE A 32 -3.87 -0.07 7.80
C PHE A 32 -4.68 1.16 8.18
N PHE A 33 -4.95 2.04 7.21
CA PHE A 33 -5.70 3.27 7.44
C PHE A 33 -7.17 2.99 7.75
N GLY A 34 -7.75 1.94 7.18
CA GLY A 34 -9.07 1.43 7.56
C GLY A 34 -9.15 1.16 9.06
N CYS A 35 -8.12 0.55 9.65
CA CYS A 35 -8.12 0.24 11.07
C CYS A 35 -7.73 1.43 11.99
N PHE A 36 -6.74 2.23 11.61
CA PHE A 36 -6.07 3.20 12.50
C PHE A 36 -6.40 4.67 12.23
N SER A 37 -6.98 5.04 11.08
CA SER A 37 -7.30 6.44 10.81
C SER A 37 -8.50 6.94 11.62
N LYS A 38 -8.42 8.20 12.09
CA LYS A 38 -9.57 8.89 12.69
C LYS A 38 -10.64 9.10 11.61
N GLN A 39 -11.91 8.79 11.91
CA GLN A 39 -13.05 8.93 10.97
C GLN A 39 -13.09 10.28 10.23
N LYS A 40 -12.64 11.36 10.88
CA LYS A 40 -12.58 12.72 10.29
C LYS A 40 -11.63 12.86 9.10
N VAL A 41 -10.59 12.02 8.98
CA VAL A 41 -9.55 12.16 7.95
C VAL A 41 -9.86 11.32 6.71
N ASN A 42 -10.45 10.13 6.88
CA ASN A 42 -10.64 9.18 5.77
C ASN A 42 -12.07 9.10 5.23
N GLY A 43 -13.07 9.73 5.86
CA GLY A 43 -14.47 9.72 5.40
C GLY A 43 -15.16 8.34 5.39
N LYS A 44 -14.42 7.26 5.71
CA LYS A 44 -14.88 5.88 5.78
C LYS A 44 -14.74 5.38 7.22
N LEU A 45 -15.81 4.78 7.74
CA LEU A 45 -15.72 4.01 8.97
C LEU A 45 -14.95 2.72 8.69
N GLY A 46 -13.83 2.51 9.36
CA GLY A 46 -13.11 1.25 9.32
C GLY A 46 -13.92 0.10 9.90
N THR A 47 -14.36 -0.83 9.06
CA THR A 47 -15.16 -1.99 9.46
C THR A 47 -14.41 -3.32 9.32
N ASP A 48 -13.12 -3.31 8.97
CA ASP A 48 -12.41 -4.53 8.58
C ASP A 48 -12.34 -5.60 9.67
N ILE A 49 -12.35 -5.19 10.95
CA ILE A 49 -12.41 -6.11 12.09
C ILE A 49 -13.80 -6.72 12.20
N GLN A 50 -14.85 -5.89 12.12
CA GLN A 50 -16.24 -6.31 12.22
C GLN A 50 -16.68 -7.18 11.04
N ASP A 51 -16.14 -6.88 9.86
CA ASP A 51 -16.40 -7.61 8.61
C ASP A 51 -15.64 -8.94 8.54
N ASN A 52 -14.84 -9.29 9.57
CA ASN A 52 -13.98 -10.46 9.60
C ASN A 52 -13.08 -10.56 8.36
N LYS A 53 -12.53 -9.44 7.89
CA LYS A 53 -11.72 -9.43 6.67
C LYS A 53 -10.38 -10.07 6.91
N CYS A 54 -9.90 -10.79 5.89
CA CYS A 54 -8.50 -11.21 5.81
C CYS A 54 -7.60 -10.02 5.43
N SER A 55 -7.57 -9.01 6.30
CA SER A 55 -6.74 -7.81 6.12
C SER A 55 -5.28 -8.12 6.43
N TRP A 56 -4.38 -7.30 5.89
CA TRP A 56 -2.94 -7.38 6.17
C TRP A 56 -2.66 -7.37 7.68
N LEU A 57 -3.36 -6.53 8.44
CA LEU A 57 -3.23 -6.47 9.90
C LEU A 57 -3.59 -7.79 10.59
N ALA A 58 -4.65 -8.46 10.15
CA ALA A 58 -5.06 -9.76 10.71
C ALA A 58 -4.03 -10.84 10.40
N VAL A 59 -3.53 -10.89 9.16
CA VAL A 59 -2.51 -11.87 8.74
C VAL A 59 -1.21 -11.67 9.53
N VAL A 60 -0.70 -10.44 9.60
CA VAL A 60 0.54 -10.13 10.32
C VAL A 60 0.38 -10.36 11.83
N CYS A 61 -0.80 -10.06 12.38
CA CYS A 61 -1.14 -10.38 13.75
C CYS A 61 -1.00 -11.88 14.01
N VAL A 62 -1.68 -12.74 13.25
CA VAL A 62 -1.68 -14.20 13.47
C VAL A 62 -0.26 -14.79 13.36
N GLN A 63 0.57 -14.25 12.47
CA GLN A 63 1.97 -14.67 12.31
C GLN A 63 2.86 -14.38 13.52
N ARG A 64 2.52 -13.36 14.33
CA ARG A 64 3.38 -12.85 15.41
C ARG A 64 2.77 -12.95 16.81
N ALA A 65 1.47 -13.17 16.88
CA ALA A 65 0.72 -13.26 18.12
C ALA A 65 1.19 -14.44 18.98
N ASN A 66 1.33 -14.18 20.28
CA ASN A 66 1.40 -15.24 21.28
C ASN A 66 0.02 -15.87 21.50
N ASP A 67 -0.05 -16.96 22.27
CA ASP A 67 -1.29 -17.72 22.44
C ASP A 67 -2.42 -16.89 23.09
N LYS A 68 -2.08 -15.98 24.02
CA LYS A 68 -3.07 -15.09 24.64
C LYS A 68 -3.67 -14.11 23.63
N GLN A 69 -2.84 -13.54 22.76
CA GLN A 69 -3.28 -12.64 21.69
C GLN A 69 -4.09 -13.37 20.63
N LYS A 70 -3.75 -14.62 20.31
CA LYS A 70 -4.54 -15.46 19.39
C LYS A 70 -5.93 -15.75 19.95
N VAL A 71 -6.05 -16.04 21.24
CA VAL A 71 -7.36 -16.21 21.91
C VAL A 71 -8.16 -14.91 21.83
N ALA A 72 -7.55 -13.76 22.14
CA ALA A 72 -8.23 -12.47 22.02
C ALA A 72 -8.72 -12.18 20.59
N MET A 73 -7.93 -12.55 19.56
CA MET A 73 -8.38 -12.45 18.17
C MET A 73 -9.55 -13.38 17.87
N LEU A 74 -9.51 -14.63 18.32
CA LEU A 74 -10.62 -15.57 18.09
C LEU A 74 -11.93 -15.14 18.77
N GLU A 75 -11.84 -14.53 19.95
CA GLU A 75 -13.02 -14.07 20.71
C GLU A 75 -13.62 -12.77 20.18
N CYS A 76 -12.82 -11.91 19.54
CA CYS A 76 -13.20 -10.52 19.28
C CYS A 76 -13.19 -10.13 17.79
N TYR A 77 -12.54 -10.90 16.92
CA TYR A 77 -12.45 -10.59 15.50
C TYR A 77 -13.72 -11.08 14.76
N GLY A 78 -14.29 -10.24 13.88
CA GLY A 78 -15.58 -10.50 13.24
C GLY A 78 -16.79 -10.07 14.05
N GLU A 79 -16.57 -9.45 15.21
CA GLU A 79 -17.63 -9.02 16.12
C GLU A 79 -17.91 -7.53 15.92
N THR A 80 -19.17 -7.13 16.10
CA THR A 80 -19.64 -5.77 15.80
C THR A 80 -19.54 -4.82 16.99
N GLU A 81 -19.39 -5.37 18.18
CA GLU A 81 -19.40 -4.67 19.45
C GLU A 81 -18.15 -3.78 19.57
N PRO A 82 -18.31 -2.47 19.85
CA PRO A 82 -17.20 -1.53 19.90
C PRO A 82 -16.08 -1.93 20.86
N ASP A 83 -16.42 -2.56 21.98
CA ASP A 83 -15.45 -2.99 23.00
C ASP A 83 -14.57 -4.13 22.50
N LYS A 84 -15.13 -5.09 21.75
CA LYS A 84 -14.38 -6.19 21.12
C LYS A 84 -13.45 -5.67 20.03
N VAL A 85 -13.94 -4.73 19.20
CA VAL A 85 -13.13 -4.04 18.19
C VAL A 85 -11.99 -3.25 18.83
N ALA A 86 -12.27 -2.53 19.92
CA ALA A 86 -11.26 -1.78 20.67
C ALA A 86 -10.22 -2.72 21.29
N ARG A 87 -10.64 -3.87 21.83
CA ARG A 87 -9.75 -4.90 22.38
C ARG A 87 -8.78 -5.43 21.34
N VAL A 88 -9.24 -5.76 20.13
CA VAL A 88 -8.36 -6.15 19.01
C VAL A 88 -7.36 -5.04 18.69
N LYS A 89 -7.83 -3.79 18.53
CA LYS A 89 -6.96 -2.66 18.16
C LYS A 89 -5.92 -2.36 19.22
N VAL A 90 -6.29 -2.38 20.49
CA VAL A 90 -5.42 -1.97 21.61
C VAL A 90 -4.61 -3.13 22.14
N GLU A 91 -5.24 -4.23 22.56
CA GLU A 91 -4.56 -5.35 23.22
C GLU A 91 -3.78 -6.23 22.26
N VAL A 92 -4.17 -6.28 20.98
CA VAL A 92 -3.49 -7.14 20.00
C VAL A 92 -2.64 -6.32 19.05
N TYR A 93 -3.21 -5.39 18.29
CA TYR A 93 -2.46 -4.71 17.24
C TYR A 93 -1.42 -3.72 17.77
N LYS A 94 -1.75 -2.92 18.80
CA LYS A 94 -0.77 -2.00 19.40
C LYS A 94 0.32 -2.73 20.19
N THR A 95 -0.03 -3.74 20.98
CA THR A 95 0.97 -4.48 21.79
C THR A 95 1.95 -5.29 20.94
N LEU A 96 1.50 -5.80 19.78
CA LEU A 96 2.38 -6.44 18.78
C LEU A 96 3.24 -5.46 18.00
N GLY A 97 3.07 -4.14 18.20
CA GLY A 97 3.82 -3.14 17.44
C GLY A 97 3.50 -3.17 15.94
N LEU A 98 2.25 -3.53 15.57
CA LEU A 98 1.84 -3.50 14.16
C LEU A 98 1.96 -2.11 13.50
N PRO A 99 1.75 -0.98 14.20
CA PRO A 99 2.05 0.33 13.65
C PRO A 99 3.52 0.49 13.23
N ASN A 100 4.46 0.02 14.05
CA ASN A 100 5.89 0.09 13.72
C ASN A 100 6.22 -0.85 12.56
N THR A 101 5.64 -2.05 12.55
CA THR A 101 5.79 -2.97 11.41
C THR A 101 5.32 -2.35 10.11
N TYR A 102 4.17 -1.69 10.15
CA TYR A 102 3.63 -1.02 8.97
C TYR A 102 4.58 0.08 8.50
N ALA A 103 5.13 0.89 9.42
CA ALA A 103 6.09 1.93 9.07
C ALA A 103 7.35 1.36 8.38
N ASP A 104 7.89 0.26 8.90
CA ASP A 104 9.03 -0.43 8.29
C ASP A 104 8.67 -0.96 6.89
N TYR A 105 7.53 -1.65 6.77
CA TYR A 105 7.02 -2.17 5.51
C TYR A 105 6.74 -1.07 4.48
N GLU A 106 6.20 0.07 4.92
CA GLU A 106 5.90 1.23 4.08
C GLU A 106 7.19 1.83 3.52
N GLN A 107 8.19 2.03 4.38
CA GLN A 107 9.48 2.56 3.97
C GLN A 107 10.20 1.63 2.98
N GLU A 108 10.21 0.32 3.25
CA GLU A 108 10.80 -0.68 2.36
C GLU A 108 10.07 -0.74 1.00
N SER A 109 8.73 -0.78 1.03
CA SER A 109 7.89 -0.81 -0.17
C SER A 109 8.07 0.46 -1.00
N TYR A 110 8.11 1.63 -0.35
CA TYR A 110 8.37 2.91 -1.00
C TYR A 110 9.72 2.92 -1.70
N ASN A 111 10.79 2.55 -0.99
CA ASN A 111 12.15 2.52 -1.55
C ASN A 111 12.25 1.57 -2.74
N MET A 112 11.60 0.41 -2.64
CA MET A 112 11.54 -0.57 -3.72
C MET A 112 10.78 -0.04 -4.94
N ILE A 113 9.59 0.55 -4.74
CA ILE A 113 8.79 1.14 -5.82
C ILE A 113 9.53 2.33 -6.46
N LYS A 114 10.12 3.22 -5.66
CA LYS A 114 10.94 4.36 -6.12
C LYS A 114 12.10 3.88 -6.98
N THR A 115 12.83 2.86 -6.53
CA THR A 115 13.95 2.27 -7.30
C THR A 115 13.49 1.69 -8.62
N ILE A 116 12.38 0.94 -8.63
CA ILE A 116 11.80 0.38 -9.85
C ILE A 116 11.39 1.50 -10.80
N VAL A 117 10.63 2.50 -10.33
CA VAL A 117 10.19 3.63 -11.15
C VAL A 117 11.42 4.34 -11.74
N LEU A 118 12.43 4.68 -10.95
CA LEU A 118 13.64 5.32 -11.44
C LEU A 118 14.41 4.45 -12.44
N TYR A 119 14.47 3.13 -12.24
CA TYR A 119 15.11 2.22 -13.18
C TYR A 119 14.38 2.13 -14.53
N TRP A 120 13.04 2.15 -14.51
CA TRP A 120 12.23 2.02 -15.73
C TRP A 120 12.06 3.34 -16.47
N PHE A 121 11.98 4.46 -15.76
CA PHE A 121 11.76 5.80 -16.31
C PHE A 121 13.03 6.65 -16.43
N GLY A 122 14.17 6.16 -15.92
CA GLY A 122 15.50 6.77 -16.06
C GLY A 122 16.12 6.56 -17.46
N PRO A 123 17.46 6.63 -17.62
CA PRO A 123 18.15 6.48 -18.89
C PRO A 123 18.17 5.02 -19.41
N ASN A 124 17.12 4.26 -19.13
CA ASN A 124 16.99 2.88 -19.56
C ASN A 124 16.55 2.82 -21.03
N PRO A 125 17.34 2.20 -21.92
CA PRO A 125 17.05 2.17 -23.37
C PRO A 125 15.74 1.46 -23.73
N PHE A 126 15.15 0.66 -22.84
CA PHE A 126 13.90 -0.06 -23.09
C PHE A 126 12.67 0.85 -23.22
N PHE A 127 12.55 1.91 -22.40
CA PHE A 127 11.45 2.87 -22.54
C PHE A 127 11.73 3.92 -23.62
N ASN A 128 13.00 4.25 -23.89
CA ASN A 128 13.35 5.15 -25.00
C ASN A 128 12.99 4.56 -26.38
N LYS A 129 12.94 3.22 -26.52
CA LYS A 129 12.38 2.56 -27.72
C LYS A 129 10.90 2.90 -27.94
N THR A 130 10.14 3.07 -26.87
CA THR A 130 8.71 3.40 -26.94
C THR A 130 8.41 4.90 -27.16
N LYS A 131 9.36 5.78 -26.82
CA LYS A 131 9.29 7.22 -27.14
C LYS A 131 9.40 7.51 -28.65
N ASN A 132 9.93 6.57 -29.43
CA ASN A 132 10.09 6.70 -30.88
C ASN A 132 8.85 6.24 -31.66
N CYS A 133 7.81 5.74 -30.99
CA CYS A 133 6.50 5.56 -31.60
C CYS A 133 5.76 6.92 -31.56
N ASN A 134 5.56 7.53 -32.73
CA ASN A 134 4.89 8.83 -32.96
C ASN A 134 3.42 8.85 -32.48
N ASN A 135 3.16 8.71 -31.18
CA ASN A 135 1.81 8.72 -30.65
C ASN A 135 1.73 9.63 -29.42
N ASN A 136 0.88 10.66 -29.51
CA ASN A 136 0.68 11.69 -28.48
C ASN A 136 0.33 11.13 -27.09
N ASN A 137 -0.10 9.87 -27.02
CA ASN A 137 -0.38 9.14 -25.77
C ASN A 137 0.87 8.84 -24.92
N PHE A 138 2.08 8.76 -25.51
CA PHE A 138 3.31 8.52 -24.74
C PHE A 138 3.79 9.75 -23.97
N LYS A 139 3.54 10.95 -24.50
CA LYS A 139 3.75 12.22 -23.76
C LYS A 139 2.89 12.31 -22.50
N ILE A 140 1.69 11.72 -22.54
CA ILE A 140 0.80 11.64 -21.36
C ILE A 140 1.44 10.74 -20.31
N PHE A 141 1.90 9.53 -20.66
CA PHE A 141 2.57 8.63 -19.72
C PHE A 141 3.83 9.25 -19.10
N SER A 142 4.68 9.95 -19.88
CA SER A 142 5.86 10.62 -19.33
C SER A 142 5.51 11.73 -18.34
N ASN A 143 4.46 12.52 -18.63
CA ASN A 143 3.95 13.53 -17.70
C ASN A 143 3.30 12.90 -16.46
N THR A 144 2.56 11.80 -16.61
CA THR A 144 1.98 11.05 -15.49
C THR A 144 3.07 10.45 -14.60
N SER A 145 4.16 9.91 -15.16
CA SER A 145 5.29 9.39 -14.37
C SER A 145 6.09 10.50 -13.68
N HIS A 146 6.26 11.67 -14.30
CA HIS A 146 6.86 12.83 -13.65
C HIS A 146 5.98 13.33 -12.49
N ASN A 147 4.67 13.39 -12.70
CA ASN A 147 3.70 13.72 -11.67
C ASN A 147 3.63 12.67 -10.55
N PHE A 148 3.80 11.38 -10.86
CA PHE A 148 3.85 10.30 -9.87
C PHE A 148 5.13 10.37 -9.03
N SER A 149 6.28 10.62 -9.66
CA SER A 149 7.54 10.83 -8.95
C SER A 149 7.49 12.09 -8.08
N ILE A 150 6.86 13.18 -8.55
CA ILE A 150 6.61 14.38 -7.74
C ILE A 150 5.60 14.10 -6.62
N ALA A 151 4.58 13.27 -6.85
CA ALA A 151 3.60 12.90 -5.83
C ALA A 151 4.22 12.02 -4.73
N LEU A 152 5.10 11.08 -5.11
CA LEU A 152 5.90 10.28 -4.19
C LEU A 152 6.84 11.17 -3.36
N ASP A 153 7.58 12.07 -4.00
CA ASP A 153 8.49 13.03 -3.34
C ASP A 153 7.74 14.04 -2.46
N LYS A 154 6.52 14.45 -2.85
CA LYS A 154 5.61 15.26 -2.02
C LYS A 154 5.02 14.47 -0.85
N SER A 155 4.77 13.16 -1.00
CA SER A 155 4.35 12.31 0.13
C SER A 155 5.46 12.17 1.18
N GLU A 156 6.72 12.13 0.73
CA GLU A 156 7.93 12.14 1.57
C GLU A 156 8.06 13.47 2.33
N LYS A 157 7.82 14.62 1.65
CA LYS A 157 7.85 15.97 2.26
C LYS A 157 6.65 16.30 3.15
N ASN A 158 5.49 15.70 2.89
CA ASN A 158 4.29 15.83 3.71
C ASN A 158 4.29 14.90 4.92
N ASN A 159 5.41 14.21 5.19
CA ASN A 159 5.79 13.57 6.45
C ASN A 159 4.67 13.64 7.50
N TRP A 160 3.71 12.71 7.43
CA TRP A 160 2.57 12.62 8.36
C TRP A 160 3.03 12.16 9.76
N SER A 161 4.31 12.33 10.08
CA SER A 161 4.95 11.94 11.33
C SER A 161 4.76 12.94 12.47
N PHE A 162 3.80 13.87 12.40
CA PHE A 162 3.54 14.82 13.49
C PHE A 162 2.06 15.11 13.82
N GLN A 163 1.13 14.18 13.57
CA GLN A 163 -0.26 14.32 14.06
C GLN A 163 -0.80 13.11 14.85
N MET A 164 0.10 12.33 15.45
CA MET A 164 -0.24 11.21 16.35
C MET A 164 0.46 11.37 17.72
N ILE A 165 0.24 12.52 18.35
CA ILE A 165 0.14 12.65 19.82
C ILE A 165 -1.28 13.13 20.10
#